data_AF-A0A2M8KB68-F1
#
_entry.id   AF-A0A2M8KB68-F1
#
_cell.length_a   1.000
_cell.length_b   1.000
_cell.length_c   1.000
_cell.angle_alpha   90.00
_cell.angle_beta   90.00
_cell.angle_gamma   90.00
#
_symmetry.space_group_name_H-M   'P 1'
#
loop_
_entity.id
_entity.type
_entity.pdbx_description
1 polymer ?
#
loop_
_entity_poly.entity_id
_entity_poly.type
_entity_poly.pdbx_seq_one_letter_code
_entity_poly.pdbx_strand_id
1 'polypeptide(L)'
;MKILVSIFPAFLLLGCTLSPLEQERLAQFPECEVPSARWNSLSSKLTQDESNCIVLKKMKLQNKLDNEKIQNEYRLQKIVEDNNIKEELLERQRYNASSQGVSDRLMCEKILKKSLNNFSYIDFELKDFSRTSDGFVSCVAYVSYKAFVGTGYMTRVIIYNESNGMYKIHDR
;
A
#
# COMPACT_ATOMS: atom_id res chain seq x y z
N MET A 1 4.77 -78.25 -46.00
CA MET A 1 5.07 -76.80 -45.94
C MET A 1 3.90 -76.04 -46.52
N LYS A 2 3.18 -75.28 -45.69
CA LYS A 2 2.17 -74.31 -46.12
C LYS A 2 2.44 -73.02 -45.36
N ILE A 3 2.80 -72.00 -46.12
CA ILE A 3 2.93 -70.61 -45.68
C ILE A 3 1.51 -70.10 -45.49
N LEU A 4 1.20 -69.58 -44.31
CA LEU A 4 0.08 -68.66 -44.10
C LEU A 4 0.50 -67.65 -43.04
N VAL A 5 1.09 -66.57 -43.55
CA VAL A 5 1.31 -65.30 -42.85
C VAL A 5 -0.07 -64.72 -42.53
N SER A 6 -0.47 -64.74 -41.26
CA SER A 6 -1.63 -63.99 -40.79
C SER A 6 -1.18 -62.59 -40.38
N ILE A 7 -1.05 -61.71 -41.38
CA ILE A 7 -1.12 -60.26 -41.19
C ILE A 7 -2.60 -59.91 -41.14
N PHE A 8 -3.13 -59.57 -39.97
CA PHE A 8 -4.34 -58.77 -39.77
C PHE A 8 -4.32 -58.26 -38.31
N PRO A 9 -4.80 -57.03 -38.02
CA PRO A 9 -4.13 -55.78 -38.33
C PRO A 9 -4.02 -54.87 -37.09
N ALA A 10 -3.04 -53.97 -37.09
CA ALA A 10 -2.92 -52.86 -36.16
C ALA A 10 -4.02 -51.79 -36.41
N PHE A 11 -5.28 -52.10 -36.08
CA PHE A 11 -6.44 -51.25 -36.42
C PHE A 11 -7.47 -51.08 -35.29
N LEU A 12 -7.06 -51.14 -34.01
CA LEU A 12 -7.97 -50.91 -32.86
C LEU A 12 -7.40 -49.98 -31.77
N LEU A 13 -6.56 -49.01 -32.13
CA LEU A 13 -6.17 -47.90 -31.23
C LEU A 13 -6.31 -46.52 -31.92
N LEU A 14 -7.20 -46.40 -32.91
CA LEU A 14 -7.74 -45.09 -33.32
C LEU A 14 -8.87 -44.71 -32.37
N GLY A 15 -8.56 -44.64 -31.08
CA GLY A 15 -9.43 -44.03 -30.09
C GLY A 15 -9.51 -42.53 -30.39
N CYS A 16 -10.74 -42.03 -30.49
CA CYS A 16 -11.05 -40.61 -30.69
C CYS A 16 -10.58 -39.79 -29.49
N THR A 17 -9.28 -39.52 -29.40
CA THR A 17 -8.67 -38.80 -28.27
C THR A 17 -8.21 -37.41 -28.69
N LEU A 18 -8.35 -36.46 -27.76
CA LEU A 18 -7.75 -35.14 -27.89
C LEU A 18 -6.23 -35.29 -28.08
N SER A 19 -5.61 -34.33 -28.76
CA SER A 19 -4.14 -34.24 -28.71
C SER A 19 -3.67 -34.07 -27.25
N PRO A 20 -2.48 -34.57 -26.88
CA PRO A 20 -1.99 -34.50 -25.50
C PRO A 20 -2.06 -33.08 -24.90
N LEU A 21 -1.77 -32.06 -25.71
CA LEU A 21 -1.86 -30.65 -25.34
C LEU A 21 -3.29 -30.21 -25.01
N GLU A 22 -4.27 -30.59 -25.82
CA GLU A 22 -5.67 -30.21 -25.59
C GLU A 22 -6.30 -31.02 -24.44
N GLN A 23 -5.84 -32.26 -24.23
CA GLN A 23 -6.21 -33.06 -23.07
C GLN A 23 -5.65 -32.47 -21.77
N GLU A 24 -4.41 -31.98 -21.79
CA GLU A 24 -3.82 -31.27 -20.64
C GLU A 24 -4.58 -29.96 -20.34
N ARG A 25 -4.97 -29.21 -21.38
CA ARG A 25 -5.79 -27.98 -21.21
C ARG A 25 -7.16 -28.26 -20.59
N LEU A 26 -7.82 -29.35 -21.00
CA LEU A 26 -9.09 -29.77 -20.42
C LEU A 26 -8.92 -30.32 -19.00
N ALA A 27 -7.84 -31.05 -18.73
CA ALA A 27 -7.52 -31.57 -17.40
C ALA A 27 -7.25 -30.45 -16.37
N GLN A 28 -6.80 -29.26 -16.80
CA GLN A 28 -6.67 -28.08 -15.93
C GLN A 28 -8.03 -27.53 -15.46
N PHE A 29 -9.10 -27.75 -16.22
CA PHE A 29 -10.46 -27.28 -15.92
C PHE A 29 -11.48 -28.39 -16.26
N PRO A 30 -11.54 -29.48 -15.47
CA PRO A 30 -12.38 -30.64 -15.78
C PRO A 30 -13.87 -30.30 -15.84
N GLU A 31 -14.30 -29.22 -15.21
CA GLU A 31 -15.68 -28.72 -15.28
C GLU A 31 -16.07 -28.18 -16.68
N CYS A 32 -15.11 -27.96 -17.57
CA CYS A 32 -15.35 -27.53 -18.94
C CYS A 32 -15.63 -28.69 -19.90
N GLU A 33 -15.48 -29.94 -19.45
CA GLU A 33 -15.76 -31.12 -20.26
C GLU A 33 -17.26 -31.24 -20.55
N VAL A 34 -17.61 -31.30 -21.85
CA VAL A 34 -19.00 -31.47 -22.26
C VAL A 34 -19.28 -32.96 -22.45
N PRO A 35 -20.31 -33.54 -21.80
CA PRO A 35 -20.66 -34.96 -21.93
C PRO A 35 -21.34 -35.22 -23.27
N SER A 36 -20.60 -35.02 -24.36
CA SER A 36 -21.00 -35.39 -25.70
C SER A 36 -20.09 -36.50 -26.20
N ALA A 37 -20.72 -37.52 -26.75
CA ALA A 37 -20.04 -38.72 -27.16
C ALA A 37 -19.29 -38.40 -28.47
N ARG A 38 -17.95 -38.31 -28.42
CA ARG A 38 -17.05 -37.82 -29.50
C ARG A 38 -16.95 -38.76 -30.72
N TRP A 39 -18.00 -39.50 -31.03
CA TRP A 39 -18.02 -40.60 -32.00
C TRP A 39 -17.88 -40.16 -33.46
N ASN A 40 -18.05 -38.86 -33.78
CA ASN A 40 -18.01 -38.34 -35.16
C ASN A 40 -17.02 -37.19 -35.39
N SER A 41 -15.96 -37.08 -34.57
CA SER A 41 -14.97 -36.02 -34.75
C SER A 41 -13.60 -36.59 -35.12
N LEU A 42 -13.23 -36.47 -36.39
CA LEU A 42 -11.81 -36.53 -36.83
C LEU A 42 -10.95 -35.40 -36.22
N SER A 43 -11.50 -34.56 -35.34
CA SER A 43 -10.79 -33.42 -34.76
C SER A 43 -10.09 -33.82 -33.46
N SER A 44 -8.76 -33.78 -33.46
CA SER A 44 -7.89 -33.86 -32.28
C SER A 44 -7.93 -32.59 -31.41
N LYS A 45 -8.97 -31.76 -31.57
CA LYS A 45 -9.13 -30.43 -30.98
C LYS A 45 -10.32 -30.40 -30.02
N LEU A 46 -10.29 -29.46 -29.07
CA LEU A 46 -11.44 -29.15 -28.22
C LEU A 46 -12.60 -28.63 -29.06
N THR A 47 -13.81 -28.90 -28.58
CA THR A 47 -14.99 -28.22 -29.09
C THR A 47 -14.92 -26.72 -28.80
N GLN A 48 -15.69 -25.93 -29.54
CA GLN A 48 -15.74 -24.48 -29.32
C GLN A 48 -16.19 -24.15 -27.89
N ASP A 49 -17.12 -24.91 -27.34
CA ASP A 49 -17.66 -24.69 -25.98
C ASP A 49 -16.63 -25.03 -24.90
N GLU A 50 -15.91 -26.15 -25.03
CA GLU A 50 -14.79 -26.52 -24.14
C GLU A 50 -13.68 -25.47 -24.19
N SER A 51 -13.29 -25.03 -25.39
CA SER A 51 -12.26 -24.02 -25.60
C SER A 51 -12.67 -22.67 -24.97
N ASN A 52 -13.90 -22.22 -25.20
CA ASN A 52 -14.44 -20.99 -24.62
C ASN A 52 -14.48 -21.07 -23.08
N CYS A 53 -14.94 -22.19 -22.52
CA CYS A 53 -14.99 -22.39 -21.08
C CYS A 53 -13.59 -22.31 -20.44
N ILE A 54 -12.60 -22.99 -21.03
CA ILE A 54 -11.21 -22.97 -20.56
C ILE A 54 -10.65 -21.55 -20.61
N VAL A 55 -10.88 -20.81 -21.70
CA VAL A 55 -10.42 -19.42 -21.83
C VAL A 55 -11.01 -18.54 -20.73
N LEU A 56 -12.32 -18.62 -20.49
CA LEU A 56 -13.00 -17.85 -19.44
C LEU A 56 -12.48 -18.21 -18.04
N LYS A 57 -12.23 -19.50 -17.78
CA LYS A 57 -11.67 -19.96 -16.50
C LYS A 57 -10.24 -19.49 -16.29
N LYS A 58 -9.40 -19.51 -17.34
CA LYS A 58 -8.04 -18.94 -17.30
C LYS A 58 -8.08 -17.45 -17.02
N MET A 59 -8.94 -16.69 -17.69
CA MET A 59 -9.12 -15.26 -17.42
C MET A 59 -9.56 -15.00 -15.98
N LYS A 60 -10.53 -15.78 -15.46
CA LYS A 60 -11.00 -15.63 -14.07
C LYS A 60 -9.91 -15.96 -13.05
N LEU A 61 -9.12 -17.01 -13.29
CA LEU A 61 -7.99 -17.38 -12.45
C LEU A 61 -6.92 -16.30 -12.47
N GLN A 62 -6.57 -15.80 -13.64
CA GLN A 62 -5.60 -14.71 -13.80
C GLN A 62 -6.06 -13.45 -13.06
N ASN A 63 -7.32 -13.04 -13.25
CA ASN A 63 -7.88 -11.90 -12.53
C ASN A 63 -7.86 -12.10 -11.00
N LYS A 64 -8.06 -13.32 -10.52
CA LYS A 64 -7.96 -13.63 -9.09
C LYS A 64 -6.51 -13.47 -8.59
N LEU A 65 -5.55 -14.02 -9.32
CA LEU A 65 -4.12 -13.90 -9.00
C LEU A 65 -3.64 -12.45 -9.05
N ASP A 66 -4.07 -11.68 -10.04
CA ASP A 66 -3.73 -10.26 -10.18
C ASP A 66 -4.32 -9.44 -9.04
N ASN A 67 -5.57 -9.70 -8.66
CA ASN A 67 -6.20 -9.06 -7.50
C ASN A 67 -5.50 -9.42 -6.18
N GLU A 68 -5.14 -10.69 -5.97
CA GLU A 68 -4.37 -11.12 -4.80
C GLU A 68 -2.98 -10.45 -4.75
N LYS A 69 -2.32 -10.33 -5.91
CA LYS A 69 -1.03 -9.63 -6.03
C LYS A 69 -1.17 -8.15 -5.64
N ILE A 70 -2.15 -7.46 -6.23
CA ILE A 70 -2.44 -6.05 -5.92
C ILE A 70 -2.75 -5.87 -4.44
N GLN A 71 -3.59 -6.72 -3.84
CA GLN A 71 -3.92 -6.65 -2.42
C GLN A 71 -2.70 -6.86 -1.52
N ASN A 72 -1.82 -7.80 -1.87
CA ASN A 72 -0.58 -8.03 -1.13
C ASN A 72 0.38 -6.85 -1.25
N GLU A 73 0.51 -6.24 -2.43
CA GLU A 73 1.32 -5.03 -2.63
C GLU A 73 0.80 -3.88 -1.77
N TYR A 74 -0.50 -3.61 -1.77
CA TYR A 74 -1.10 -2.59 -0.91
C TYR A 74 -0.87 -2.88 0.58
N ARG A 75 -1.00 -4.14 1.00
CA ARG A 75 -0.75 -4.53 2.39
C ARG A 75 0.71 -4.30 2.79
N LEU A 76 1.65 -4.63 1.92
CA LEU A 76 3.08 -4.41 2.16
C LEU A 76 3.41 -2.92 2.22
N GLN A 77 2.86 -2.10 1.31
CA GLN A 77 3.02 -0.65 1.34
C GLN A 77 2.51 -0.06 2.66
N LYS A 78 1.32 -0.49 3.10
CA LYS A 78 0.77 -0.06 4.38
C LYS A 78 1.64 -0.44 5.57
N ILE A 79 2.22 -1.64 5.58
CA ILE A 79 3.16 -2.06 6.64
C ILE A 79 4.41 -1.18 6.65
N VAL A 80 4.96 -0.86 5.48
CA VAL A 80 6.13 0.03 5.36
C VAL A 80 5.79 1.44 5.88
N GLU A 81 4.65 1.98 5.49
CA GLU A 81 4.17 3.29 5.97
C GLU A 81 3.99 3.30 7.49
N ASP A 82 3.31 2.29 8.05
CA ASP A 82 3.11 2.15 9.49
C ASP A 82 4.44 2.05 10.25
N ASN A 83 5.45 1.39 9.68
CA ASN A 83 6.77 1.27 10.27
C ASN A 83 7.53 2.61 10.20
N ASN A 84 7.49 3.31 9.07
CA ASN A 84 8.11 4.63 8.93
C ASN A 84 7.52 5.63 9.94
N ILE A 85 6.19 5.63 10.13
CA ILE A 85 5.52 6.47 11.14
C ILE A 85 6.01 6.12 12.56
N LYS A 86 6.15 4.83 12.87
CA LYS A 86 6.65 4.40 14.19
C LYS A 86 8.10 4.82 14.42
N GLU A 87 8.96 4.71 13.41
CA GLU A 87 10.35 5.15 13.48
C GLU A 87 10.44 6.66 13.70
N GLU A 88 9.67 7.46 12.94
CA GLU A 88 9.63 8.92 13.13
C GLU A 88 9.17 9.29 14.56
N LEU A 89 8.15 8.62 15.08
CA LEU A 89 7.67 8.84 16.46
C LEU A 89 8.75 8.50 17.51
N LEU A 90 9.49 7.41 17.31
CA LEU A 90 10.59 7.01 18.19
C LEU A 90 11.74 8.02 18.13
N GLU A 91 12.10 8.51 16.94
CA GLU A 91 13.12 9.54 16.77
C GLU A 91 12.72 10.85 17.43
N ARG A 92 11.47 11.29 17.25
CA ARG A 92 10.92 12.48 17.95
C ARG A 92 10.95 12.30 19.47
N GLN A 93 10.59 11.14 20.00
CA GLN A 93 10.67 10.87 21.43
C GLN A 93 12.10 10.94 21.95
N ARG A 94 13.06 10.35 21.22
CA ARG A 94 14.49 10.42 21.57
C ARG A 94 15.01 11.85 21.53
N TYR A 95 14.64 12.61 20.51
CA TYR A 95 15.01 14.02 20.40
C TYR A 95 14.42 14.84 21.55
N ASN A 96 13.13 14.72 21.84
CA ASN A 96 12.46 15.46 22.92
C ASN A 96 13.04 15.15 24.30
N ALA A 97 13.54 13.93 24.51
CA ALA A 97 14.22 13.51 25.74
C ALA A 97 15.71 13.88 25.79
N SER A 98 16.31 14.25 24.65
CA SER A 98 17.72 14.66 24.59
C SER A 98 17.94 16.02 25.26
N SER A 99 19.18 16.29 25.67
CA SER A 99 19.57 17.59 26.22
C SER A 99 19.27 18.74 25.25
N GLN A 100 19.48 18.52 23.95
CA GLN A 100 19.15 19.50 22.91
C GLN A 100 17.65 19.73 22.82
N GLY A 101 16.83 18.66 22.80
CA GLY A 101 15.37 18.80 22.75
C GLY A 101 14.81 19.51 23.98
N VAL A 102 15.34 19.24 25.17
CA VAL A 102 14.96 19.98 26.38
C VAL A 102 15.33 21.46 26.28
N SER A 103 16.54 21.78 25.79
CA SER A 103 16.97 23.16 25.55
C SER A 103 16.08 23.88 24.52
N ASP A 104 15.79 23.21 23.42
CA ASP A 104 14.99 23.75 22.31
C ASP A 104 13.54 24.00 22.73
N ARG A 105 12.97 23.09 23.53
CA ARG A 105 11.66 23.28 24.15
C ARG A 105 11.62 24.54 25.02
N LEU A 106 12.57 24.69 25.94
CA LEU A 106 12.64 25.86 26.83
C LEU A 106 12.84 27.15 26.04
N MET A 107 13.64 27.10 24.98
CA MET A 107 13.82 28.21 24.05
C MET A 107 12.50 28.56 23.34
N CYS A 108 11.77 27.56 22.81
CA CYS A 108 10.48 27.75 22.19
C CYS A 108 9.47 28.40 23.15
N GLU A 109 9.37 27.91 24.39
CA GLU A 109 8.48 28.50 25.41
C GLU A 109 8.85 29.97 25.69
N LYS A 110 10.15 30.29 25.75
CA LYS A 110 10.63 31.68 25.94
C LYS A 110 10.30 32.57 24.76
N ILE A 111 10.54 32.11 23.53
CA ILE A 111 10.28 32.89 22.31
C ILE A 111 8.77 33.08 22.14
N LEU A 112 7.98 32.04 22.41
CA LEU A 112 6.53 32.11 22.35
C LEU A 112 5.97 33.13 23.35
N LYS A 113 6.42 33.11 24.61
CA LYS A 113 6.10 34.15 25.60
C LYS A 113 6.46 35.55 25.11
N LYS A 114 7.66 35.72 24.53
CA LYS A 114 8.10 37.01 23.97
C LYS A 114 7.20 37.46 22.81
N SER A 115 6.79 36.54 21.94
CA SER A 115 5.91 36.81 20.80
C SER A 115 4.50 37.23 21.24
N LEU A 116 4.08 36.83 22.43
CA LEU A 116 2.76 37.08 22.99
C LEU A 116 2.71 38.29 23.93
N ASN A 117 3.84 38.97 24.19
CA ASN A 117 3.92 40.04 25.19
C ASN A 117 2.93 41.20 24.97
N ASN A 118 2.53 41.44 23.71
CA ASN A 118 1.56 42.47 23.34
C ASN A 118 0.19 41.89 22.94
N PHE A 119 -0.07 40.62 23.27
CA PHE A 119 -1.32 39.92 22.97
C PHE A 119 -2.07 39.62 24.26
N SER A 120 -3.40 39.81 24.26
CA SER A 120 -4.25 39.41 25.40
C SER A 120 -4.55 37.91 25.32
N TYR A 121 -3.57 37.09 25.72
CA TYR A 121 -3.72 35.64 25.79
C TYR A 121 -4.04 35.16 27.21
N ILE A 122 -4.68 33.99 27.31
CA ILE A 122 -5.03 33.32 28.57
C ILE A 122 -3.92 32.34 28.92
N ASP A 123 -3.63 31.42 28.00
CA ASP A 123 -2.58 30.42 28.10
C ASP A 123 -2.08 30.03 26.70
N PHE A 124 -1.05 29.20 26.67
CA PHE A 124 -0.63 28.52 25.46
C PHE A 124 -0.12 27.12 25.79
N GLU A 125 -0.21 26.23 24.80
CA GLU A 125 0.34 24.89 24.85
C GLU A 125 1.30 24.70 23.68
N LEU A 126 2.57 24.40 23.97
CA LEU A 126 3.55 24.02 22.96
C LEU A 126 3.24 22.61 22.47
N LYS A 127 2.88 22.49 21.18
CA LYS A 127 2.45 21.23 20.55
C LYS A 127 3.59 20.48 19.88
N ASP A 128 4.44 21.21 19.18
CA ASP A 128 5.58 20.62 18.48
C ASP A 128 6.73 21.61 18.43
N PHE A 129 7.95 21.08 18.35
CA PHE A 129 9.14 21.87 18.11
C PHE A 129 10.20 21.02 17.41
N SER A 130 11.00 21.68 16.60
CA SER A 130 12.09 21.02 15.89
C SER A 130 13.22 21.99 15.62
N ARG A 131 14.39 21.42 15.35
CA ARG A 131 15.57 22.16 14.94
C ARG A 131 16.05 21.64 13.59
N THR A 132 16.34 22.57 12.70
CA THR A 132 16.97 22.28 11.42
C THR A 132 18.49 22.38 11.52
N SER A 133 19.21 21.73 10.62
CA SER A 133 20.68 21.66 10.61
C SER A 133 21.35 23.01 10.37
N ASP A 134 20.65 23.96 9.74
CA ASP A 134 21.05 25.35 9.53
C ASP A 134 20.78 26.26 10.75
N GLY A 135 20.36 25.66 11.89
CA GLY A 135 20.27 26.36 13.17
C GLY A 135 18.97 27.12 13.42
N PHE A 136 17.91 26.83 12.65
CA PHE A 136 16.59 27.37 12.93
C PHE A 136 15.83 26.45 13.89
N VAL A 137 15.14 27.08 14.84
CA VAL A 137 14.21 26.43 15.76
C VAL A 137 12.80 26.77 15.33
N SER A 138 12.01 25.75 15.01
CA SER A 138 10.58 25.89 14.70
C SER A 138 9.76 25.48 15.91
N CYS A 139 8.78 26.31 16.28
CA CYS A 139 7.90 26.08 17.42
C CYS A 139 6.44 26.18 16.94
N VAL A 140 5.60 25.23 17.33
CA VAL A 140 4.17 25.23 17.05
C VAL A 140 3.42 25.20 18.36
N ALA A 141 2.52 26.15 18.58
CA ALA A 141 1.71 26.21 19.79
C ALA A 141 0.26 26.57 19.50
N TYR A 142 -0.62 26.09 20.38
CA TYR A 142 -1.98 26.58 20.46
C TYR A 142 -2.06 27.66 21.53
N VAL A 143 -2.61 28.80 21.18
CA VAL A 143 -2.74 29.97 22.05
C VAL A 143 -4.22 30.22 22.27
N SER A 144 -4.65 30.19 23.53
CA SER A 144 -6.00 30.61 23.92
C SER A 144 -5.98 32.10 24.21
N TYR A 145 -6.94 32.86 23.69
CA TYR A 145 -7.01 34.31 23.85
C TYR A 145 -8.43 34.78 24.16
N LYS A 146 -8.53 35.98 24.76
CA LYS A 146 -9.83 36.60 25.03
C LYS A 146 -10.35 37.24 23.74
N ALA A 147 -11.43 36.69 23.20
CA ALA A 147 -12.15 37.27 22.07
C ALA A 147 -13.23 38.25 22.56
N PHE A 148 -13.83 39.01 21.64
CA PHE A 148 -14.97 39.88 21.95
C PHE A 148 -16.15 39.08 22.53
N VAL A 149 -16.33 37.83 22.08
CA VAL A 149 -17.31 36.88 22.62
C VAL A 149 -16.59 35.61 23.04
N GLY A 150 -16.26 35.49 24.33
CA GLY A 150 -15.69 34.28 24.92
C GLY A 150 -14.19 34.08 24.68
N THR A 151 -13.79 32.81 24.55
CA THR A 151 -12.40 32.40 24.37
C THR A 151 -12.18 31.95 22.93
N GLY A 152 -11.18 32.54 22.28
CA GLY A 152 -10.70 32.11 20.97
C GLY A 152 -9.45 31.25 21.08
N TYR A 153 -9.16 30.49 20.03
CA TYR A 153 -7.94 29.70 19.88
C TYR A 153 -7.28 30.05 18.55
N MET A 154 -5.95 30.14 18.54
CA MET A 154 -5.17 30.28 17.32
C MET A 154 -3.97 29.36 17.35
N THR A 155 -3.53 28.92 16.18
CA THR A 155 -2.26 28.22 16.05
C THR A 155 -1.19 29.24 15.74
N ARG A 156 -0.17 29.33 16.60
CA ARG A 156 0.99 30.18 16.38
C ARG A 156 2.19 29.31 16.03
N VAL A 157 2.75 29.56 14.86
CA VAL A 157 4.01 28.96 14.41
C VAL A 157 5.09 30.01 14.45
N ILE A 158 6.23 29.70 15.07
CA ILE A 158 7.39 30.58 15.16
C ILE A 158 8.59 29.88 14.56
N ILE A 159 9.29 30.56 13.65
CA ILE A 159 10.59 30.12 13.13
C ILE A 159 11.62 31.10 13.65
N TYR A 160 12.55 30.62 14.48
CA TYR A 160 13.58 31.42 15.14
C TYR A 160 14.96 31.03 14.64
N ASN A 161 15.79 32.03 14.35
CA ASN A 161 17.20 31.84 14.03
C ASN A 161 18.05 32.26 15.22
N GLU A 162 18.80 31.31 15.78
CA GLU A 162 19.65 31.56 16.93
C GLU A 162 20.81 32.51 16.64
N SER A 163 21.39 32.42 15.45
CA SER A 163 22.62 33.16 15.11
C SER A 163 22.43 34.68 15.11
N ASN A 164 21.23 35.14 14.72
CA ASN A 164 20.91 36.56 14.60
C ASN A 164 19.76 37.01 15.52
N GLY A 165 19.15 36.09 16.27
CA GLY A 165 18.08 36.39 17.22
C GLY A 165 16.75 36.81 16.57
N MET A 166 16.60 36.64 15.25
CA MET A 166 15.39 36.99 14.51
C MET A 166 14.38 35.85 14.56
N TYR A 167 13.09 36.18 14.63
CA TYR A 167 12.02 35.21 14.44
C TYR A 167 10.95 35.72 13.48
N LYS A 168 10.25 34.77 12.85
CA LYS A 168 9.06 35.00 12.04
C LYS A 168 7.88 34.31 12.70
N ILE A 169 6.75 35.01 12.80
CA ILE A 169 5.51 34.49 13.34
C ILE A 169 4.53 34.24 12.19
N HIS A 170 3.84 33.10 12.27
CA HIS A 170 2.72 32.74 11.42
C HIS A 170 1.55 32.32 12.29
N ASP A 171 0.50 33.14 12.33
CA ASP A 171 -0.74 32.84 13.04
C ASP A 171 -1.78 32.31 12.03
N ARG A 172 -2.49 31.24 12.41
CA ARG A 172 -3.61 30.64 11.67
C ARG A 172 -4.81 30.42 12.57
#